data_AF-A0A2N2Y7G8-F1
#
_entry.id   AF-A0A2N2Y7G8-F1
#
_cell.length_a   1.000
_cell.length_b   1.000
_cell.length_c   1.000
_cell.angle_alpha   90.00
_cell.angle_beta   90.00
_cell.angle_gamma   90.00
#
_symmetry.space_group_name_H-M   'P 1'
#
loop_
_entity.id
_entity.type
_entity.pdbx_description
1 polymer ?
#
loop_
_entity_poly.entity_id
_entity_poly.type
_entity_poly.pdbx_seq_one_letter_code
_entity_poly.pdbx_strand_id
1 'polypeptide(L)'
;MNFKNGIFILSVIVMIVIGLASCNMKPTPGKTESDVAAVKPDSAKNEFRPGIVKDANGNMTERRDVTLGPDSKVRTRNEYHYTYDSLNNRTSEQIWCKSPDGTPVSRTYNTFIYSDGLLRQSTLIGYDANDKENSWLQNRYEYNSKRQQTEVTLYNKKGNRRSTTLRIYNDKGNLWKEVMIEYDVNGREKNRSGLEFSDRGAIVGEF
;
A
#
# COMPACT_ATOMS: atom_id res chain seq x y z
N MET A 1 -23.89 -18.13 -24.28
CA MET A 1 -22.92 -17.11 -24.74
C MET A 1 -23.55 -15.74 -24.59
N ASN A 2 -23.09 -14.96 -23.60
CA ASN A 2 -23.09 -13.49 -23.60
C ASN A 2 -22.35 -13.05 -22.33
N PHE A 3 -21.04 -12.84 -22.49
CA PHE A 3 -20.16 -12.25 -21.48
C PHE A 3 -20.18 -10.72 -21.60
N LYS A 4 -19.90 -10.05 -20.47
CA LYS A 4 -19.43 -8.67 -20.29
C LYS A 4 -20.42 -7.70 -19.63
N ASN A 5 -20.68 -7.94 -18.34
CA ASN A 5 -20.63 -6.87 -17.35
C ASN A 5 -19.41 -7.16 -16.47
N GLY A 6 -18.30 -6.47 -16.77
CA GLY A 6 -17.03 -6.64 -16.08
C GLY A 6 -17.10 -6.05 -14.68
N ILE A 7 -17.53 -6.87 -13.71
CA ILE A 7 -17.14 -6.67 -12.33
C ILE A 7 -15.68 -7.14 -12.27
N PHE A 8 -14.75 -6.19 -12.20
CA PHE A 8 -13.37 -6.47 -11.81
C PHE A 8 -13.42 -6.90 -10.33
N ILE A 9 -13.68 -8.18 -10.08
CA ILE A 9 -13.50 -8.79 -8.77
C ILE A 9 -12.00 -8.98 -8.65
N LEU A 10 -11.36 -7.92 -8.17
CA LEU A 10 -9.99 -7.92 -7.75
C LEU A 10 -9.88 -9.05 -6.72
N SER A 11 -9.22 -10.14 -7.10
CA SER A 11 -8.66 -11.11 -6.16
C SER A 11 -8.09 -10.33 -4.98
N VAL A 12 -8.73 -10.43 -3.81
CA VAL A 12 -8.29 -9.77 -2.58
C VAL A 12 -7.13 -10.59 -1.99
N ILE A 13 -6.06 -10.73 -2.77
CA ILE A 13 -4.73 -10.85 -2.21
C ILE A 13 -4.45 -9.49 -1.61
N VAL A 14 -4.55 -9.41 -0.28
CA VAL A 14 -3.99 -8.37 0.60
C VAL A 14 -3.22 -7.30 -0.20
N MET A 15 -3.93 -6.27 -0.65
CA MET A 15 -3.28 -4.97 -0.62
C MET A 15 -3.11 -4.70 0.86
N ILE A 16 -1.88 -4.84 1.35
CA ILE A 16 -1.48 -3.95 2.43
C ILE A 16 -1.81 -2.58 1.84
N VAL A 17 -2.85 -1.92 2.36
CA VAL A 17 -2.98 -0.49 2.16
C VAL A 17 -1.88 0.13 3.03
N ILE A 18 -0.61 -0.16 2.70
CA ILE A 18 0.36 0.92 2.58
C ILE A 18 -0.37 1.77 1.58
N GLY A 19 -0.88 2.93 1.99
CA GLY A 19 -1.42 3.80 0.97
C GLY A 19 -0.25 4.07 0.05
N LEU A 20 -0.30 3.40 -1.09
CA LEU A 20 0.28 3.86 -2.30
C LEU A 20 -0.54 5.13 -2.58
N ALA A 21 -0.20 6.21 -1.87
CA ALA A 21 -0.05 7.49 -2.52
C ALA A 21 1.14 7.35 -3.51
N SER A 22 1.08 6.34 -4.39
CA SER A 22 1.74 6.40 -5.66
C SER A 22 1.14 7.62 -6.33
N CYS A 23 2.02 8.54 -6.70
CA CYS A 23 1.67 9.78 -7.37
C CYS A 23 0.68 9.42 -8.49
N ASN A 24 -0.60 9.81 -8.32
CA ASN A 24 -1.75 9.31 -9.08
C ASN A 24 -1.44 9.18 -10.59
N MET A 25 -1.23 7.95 -11.08
CA MET A 25 -1.43 7.58 -12.47
C MET A 25 -1.97 6.14 -12.54
N LYS A 26 -3.07 5.97 -13.29
CA LYS A 26 -3.76 4.68 -13.50
C LYS A 26 -2.77 3.60 -13.96
N PRO A 27 -2.86 2.35 -13.46
CA PRO A 27 -2.01 1.27 -13.93
C PRO A 27 -2.38 0.88 -15.37
N THR A 28 -1.39 0.63 -16.21
CA THR A 28 -1.56 -0.10 -17.48
C THR A 28 -0.42 -1.11 -17.59
N PRO A 29 -0.69 -2.37 -17.95
CA PRO A 29 0.19 -3.50 -17.66
C PRO A 29 1.39 -3.58 -18.60
N GLY A 30 2.48 -4.13 -18.05
CA GLY A 30 3.58 -4.70 -18.81
C GLY A 30 4.87 -3.89 -18.73
N LYS A 31 5.76 -4.29 -17.81
CA LYS A 31 7.17 -4.65 -18.08
C LYS A 31 7.86 -5.04 -16.77
N THR A 32 8.68 -6.09 -16.85
CA THR A 32 9.41 -6.74 -15.76
C THR A 32 10.62 -5.94 -15.29
N GLU A 33 11.12 -6.26 -14.08
CA GLU A 33 12.25 -5.61 -13.36
C GLU A 33 13.59 -5.49 -14.14
N SER A 34 13.70 -6.04 -15.34
CA SER A 34 14.93 -6.06 -16.14
C SER A 34 15.24 -4.77 -16.91
N ASP A 35 14.30 -3.84 -17.07
CA ASP A 35 14.46 -2.70 -17.99
C ASP A 35 14.91 -1.39 -17.30
N VAL A 36 15.05 -1.40 -15.96
CA VAL A 36 15.41 -0.19 -15.17
C VAL A 36 16.90 0.15 -15.25
N ALA A 37 17.73 -0.71 -15.84
CA ALA A 37 19.19 -0.61 -15.76
C ALA A 37 19.88 0.35 -16.77
N ALA A 38 19.18 1.06 -17.66
CA ALA A 38 19.87 1.79 -18.74
C ALA A 38 19.28 3.13 -19.19
N VAL A 39 18.62 3.91 -18.33
CA VAL A 39 18.31 5.31 -18.67
C VAL A 39 19.44 6.21 -18.17
N LYS A 40 20.34 6.63 -19.07
CA LYS A 40 21.34 7.67 -18.80
C LYS A 40 20.60 9.01 -18.63
N PRO A 41 20.73 9.72 -17.49
CA PRO A 41 20.07 10.99 -17.30
C PRO A 41 20.72 12.06 -18.19
N ASP A 42 19.89 12.86 -18.88
CA ASP A 42 20.33 14.02 -19.64
C ASP A 42 21.15 14.98 -18.75
N SER A 43 22.37 15.23 -19.17
CA SER A 43 23.46 15.85 -18.41
C SER A 43 23.38 17.37 -18.34
N ALA A 44 22.21 17.95 -18.06
CA ALA A 44 22.09 19.38 -17.81
C ALA A 44 20.94 19.68 -16.84
N LYS A 45 21.32 19.87 -15.57
CA LYS A 45 20.53 20.29 -14.39
C LYS A 45 19.82 19.14 -13.63
N ASN A 46 20.29 18.94 -12.39
CA ASN A 46 19.85 18.02 -11.33
C ASN A 46 20.19 16.52 -11.46
N GLU A 47 21.26 16.14 -10.75
CA GLU A 47 21.84 14.81 -10.48
C GLU A 47 20.92 13.83 -9.74
N PHE A 48 19.66 13.69 -10.15
CA PHE A 48 18.83 12.63 -9.58
C PHE A 48 19.25 11.28 -10.18
N ARG A 49 19.91 10.47 -9.36
CA ARG A 49 20.33 9.11 -9.72
C ARG A 49 19.49 8.10 -8.95
N PRO A 50 18.71 7.26 -9.64
CA PRO A 50 18.06 6.12 -9.02
C PRO A 50 19.08 5.25 -8.28
N GLY A 51 18.69 4.70 -7.14
CA GLY A 51 19.61 3.91 -6.32
C GLY A 51 19.02 3.54 -4.97
N ILE A 52 19.74 2.68 -4.27
CA ILE A 52 19.37 2.14 -2.96
C ILE A 52 20.56 2.33 -2.02
N VAL A 53 20.29 2.81 -0.80
CA VAL A 53 21.24 2.85 0.31
C VAL A 53 20.80 1.84 1.35
N LYS A 54 21.77 1.10 1.93
CA LYS A 54 21.52 0.12 2.98
C LYS A 54 22.33 0.43 4.22
N ASP A 55 21.79 0.09 5.39
CA ASP A 55 22.54 0.09 6.66
C ASP A 55 23.44 -1.14 6.79
N ALA A 56 24.16 -1.23 7.93
CA ALA A 56 25.04 -2.35 8.25
C ALA A 56 24.31 -3.70 8.42
N ASN A 57 23.01 -3.67 8.73
CA ASN A 57 22.16 -4.85 8.83
C ASN A 57 21.59 -5.28 7.46
N GLY A 58 21.91 -4.53 6.39
CA GLY A 58 21.41 -4.78 5.04
C GLY A 58 20.00 -4.25 4.80
N ASN A 59 19.41 -3.53 5.76
CA ASN A 59 18.10 -2.90 5.57
C ASN A 59 18.23 -1.73 4.60
N MET A 60 17.28 -1.59 3.68
CA MET A 60 17.20 -0.43 2.80
C MET A 60 16.78 0.80 3.61
N THR A 61 17.68 1.77 3.79
CA THR A 61 17.41 3.02 4.52
C THR A 61 16.99 4.15 3.61
N GLU A 62 17.42 4.13 2.35
CA GLU A 62 16.99 5.09 1.34
C GLU A 62 16.79 4.43 -0.01
N ARG A 63 15.85 4.96 -0.79
CA ARG A 63 15.67 4.63 -2.20
C ARG A 63 15.38 5.89 -3.00
N ARG A 64 15.89 5.94 -4.22
CA ARG A 64 15.53 6.94 -5.22
C ARG A 64 15.09 6.23 -6.49
N ASP A 65 13.97 6.64 -7.05
CA ASP A 65 13.47 6.12 -8.33
C ASP A 65 12.77 7.21 -9.16
N VAL A 66 12.51 6.88 -10.42
CA VAL A 66 11.75 7.74 -11.32
C VAL A 66 10.52 7.01 -11.82
N THR A 67 9.40 7.73 -11.95
CA THR A 67 8.24 7.23 -12.68
C THR A 67 8.35 7.70 -14.12
N LEU A 68 8.23 6.77 -15.07
CA LEU A 68 8.24 7.08 -16.50
C LEU A 68 6.80 7.15 -17.04
N GLY A 69 6.59 8.03 -18.01
CA GLY A 69 5.37 8.04 -18.83
C GLY A 69 5.44 7.02 -19.97
N PRO A 70 4.35 6.85 -20.73
CA PRO A 70 4.33 6.00 -21.94
C PRO A 70 5.34 6.42 -23.01
N ASP A 71 5.76 7.68 -22.99
CA ASP A 71 6.78 8.27 -23.85
C ASP A 71 8.22 8.09 -23.33
N SER A 72 8.41 7.23 -22.31
CA SER A 72 9.68 6.99 -21.63
C SER A 72 10.30 8.23 -20.98
N LYS A 73 9.54 9.33 -20.85
CA LYS A 73 9.99 10.54 -20.17
C LYS A 73 9.72 10.45 -18.67
N VAL A 74 10.62 11.01 -17.88
CA VAL A 74 10.44 11.15 -16.43
C VAL A 74 9.21 12.00 -16.15
N ARG A 75 8.32 11.49 -15.30
CA ARG A 75 7.11 12.16 -14.80
C ARG A 75 7.27 12.58 -13.35
N THR A 76 7.89 11.73 -12.53
CA THR A 76 8.22 12.08 -11.15
C THR A 76 9.59 11.52 -10.77
N ARG A 77 10.24 12.18 -9.82
CA ARG A 77 11.41 11.73 -9.09
C ARG A 77 10.96 11.48 -7.66
N ASN A 78 11.16 10.27 -7.15
CA ASN A 78 10.70 9.91 -5.81
C ASN A 78 11.88 9.58 -4.90
N GLU A 79 11.86 10.12 -3.69
CA GLU A 79 12.84 9.87 -2.64
C GLU A 79 12.14 9.16 -1.49
N TYR A 80 12.72 8.06 -1.02
CA TYR A 80 12.19 7.24 0.07
C TYR A 80 13.21 7.19 1.19
N HIS A 81 12.73 7.36 2.42
CA HIS A 81 13.54 7.19 3.63
C HIS A 81 12.84 6.24 4.59
N TYR A 82 13.60 5.31 5.15
CA TYR A 82 13.08 4.23 5.99
C TYR A 82 13.79 4.22 7.33
N THR A 83 13.04 3.97 8.40
CA THR A 83 13.60 3.71 9.73
C THR A 83 13.20 2.34 10.22
N TYR A 84 14.01 1.76 11.10
CA TYR A 84 13.84 0.41 11.62
C TYR A 84 13.98 0.42 13.16
N ASP A 85 13.32 -0.52 13.83
CA ASP A 85 13.55 -0.80 15.25
C ASP A 85 14.77 -1.72 15.45
N SER A 86 15.11 -2.02 16.71
CA SER A 86 16.22 -2.90 17.06
C SER A 86 16.02 -4.36 16.64
N LEU A 87 14.80 -4.74 16.26
CA LEU A 87 14.46 -6.07 15.74
C LEU A 87 14.42 -6.09 14.19
N ASN A 88 14.88 -5.01 13.55
CA ASN A 88 14.84 -4.80 12.09
C ASN A 88 13.42 -4.74 11.50
N ASN A 89 12.38 -4.43 12.27
CA ASN A 89 11.08 -4.09 11.71
C ASN A 89 11.08 -2.64 11.25
N ARG A 90 10.56 -2.36 10.05
CA ARG A 90 10.45 -0.99 9.54
C ARG A 90 9.44 -0.19 10.38
N THR A 91 9.88 0.87 11.04
CA THR A 91 9.03 1.72 11.90
C THR A 91 8.45 2.93 11.18
N SER A 92 9.10 3.39 10.11
CA SER A 92 8.54 4.43 9.25
C SER A 92 9.01 4.33 7.80
N GLU A 93 8.22 4.93 6.91
CA GLU A 93 8.55 5.18 5.51
C GLU A 93 8.10 6.60 5.17
N GLN A 94 9.00 7.39 4.63
CA GLN A 94 8.72 8.73 4.13
C GLN A 94 8.95 8.75 2.63
N ILE A 95 8.02 9.36 1.89
CA ILE A 95 8.07 9.42 0.43
C ILE A 95 7.95 10.88 0.01
N TRP A 96 8.93 11.41 -0.70
CA TRP A 96 8.85 12.71 -1.37
C TRP A 96 8.71 12.50 -2.87
N CYS A 97 7.62 12.99 -3.45
CA CYS A 97 7.39 12.99 -4.88
C CYS A 97 7.69 14.40 -5.40
N LYS A 98 8.58 14.50 -6.39
CA LYS A 98 8.92 15.75 -7.08
C LYS A 98 8.64 15.58 -8.58
N SER A 99 8.29 16.66 -9.24
CA SER A 99 8.18 16.72 -10.70
C SER A 99 9.59 16.57 -11.34
N PRO A 100 9.70 16.45 -12.67
CA PRO A 100 10.99 16.26 -13.33
C PRO A 100 11.96 17.43 -13.14
N ASP A 101 11.46 18.64 -12.89
CA ASP A 101 12.25 19.85 -12.62
C ASP A 101 12.67 19.99 -11.13
N GLY A 102 12.15 19.12 -10.26
CA GLY A 102 12.43 19.11 -8.82
C GLY A 102 11.38 19.81 -7.97
N THR A 103 10.34 20.40 -8.56
CA THR A 103 9.23 21.01 -7.82
C THR A 103 8.50 19.96 -6.99
N PRO A 104 8.23 20.21 -5.69
CA PRO A 104 7.45 19.29 -4.86
C PRO A 104 6.06 19.01 -5.46
N VAL A 105 5.64 17.76 -5.40
CA VAL A 105 4.30 17.31 -5.84
C VAL A 105 3.49 16.84 -4.65
N SER A 106 4.08 15.98 -3.83
CA SER A 106 3.44 15.44 -2.64
C SER A 106 4.46 14.83 -1.70
N ARG A 107 4.06 14.66 -0.44
CA ARG A 107 4.82 13.89 0.55
C ARG A 107 3.92 12.94 1.30
N THR A 108 4.40 11.74 1.59
CA THR A 108 3.68 10.77 2.43
C THR A 108 4.56 10.35 3.60
N TYR A 109 3.94 10.19 4.77
CA TYR A 109 4.56 9.67 5.98
C TYR A 109 3.76 8.48 6.48
N ASN A 110 4.40 7.31 6.47
CA ASN A 110 3.88 6.06 6.99
C ASN A 110 4.60 5.71 8.30
N THR A 111 3.85 5.37 9.34
CA THR A 111 4.38 4.77 10.58
C THR A 111 3.81 3.39 10.81
N PHE A 112 4.61 2.53 11.43
CA PHE A 112 4.27 1.14 11.68
C PHE A 112 4.54 0.80 13.15
N ILE A 113 3.58 0.16 13.80
CA ILE A 113 3.69 -0.29 15.19
C ILE A 113 3.55 -1.80 15.19
N TYR A 114 4.51 -2.47 15.82
CA TYR A 114 4.56 -3.92 15.95
C TYR A 114 4.33 -4.33 17.40
N SER A 115 3.74 -5.51 17.58
CA SER A 115 3.67 -6.20 18.87
C SER A 115 3.86 -7.69 18.61
N ASP A 116 4.79 -8.29 19.34
CA ASP A 116 5.17 -9.71 19.18
C ASP A 116 5.55 -10.06 17.72
N GLY A 117 6.30 -9.17 17.06
CA GLY A 117 6.72 -9.33 15.67
C GLY A 117 5.60 -9.24 14.62
N LEU A 118 4.37 -8.91 15.02
CA LEU A 118 3.24 -8.71 14.11
C LEU A 118 2.93 -7.22 13.98
N LEU A 119 2.69 -6.76 12.75
CA LEU A 119 2.23 -5.39 12.49
C LEU A 119 0.84 -5.20 13.11
N ARG A 120 0.69 -4.30 14.07
CA ARG A 120 -0.60 -4.03 14.75
C ARG A 120 -1.27 -2.77 14.26
N GLN A 121 -0.49 -1.80 13.81
CA GLN A 121 -1.02 -0.55 13.31
C GLN A 121 -0.12 0.01 12.20
N SER A 122 -0.75 0.56 11.17
CA SER A 122 -0.09 1.46 10.22
C SER A 122 -0.85 2.78 10.17
N THR A 123 -0.15 3.90 10.12
CA THR A 123 -0.76 5.22 9.93
C THR A 123 -0.08 5.91 8.76
N LEU A 124 -0.88 6.38 7.81
CA LEU A 124 -0.46 7.15 6.67
C LEU A 124 -0.97 8.58 6.80
N ILE A 125 -0.08 9.53 6.54
CA ILE A 125 -0.42 10.94 6.39
C ILE A 125 0.16 11.43 5.07
N GLY A 126 -0.69 11.97 4.20
CA GLY A 126 -0.29 12.55 2.92
C GLY A 126 -0.45 14.06 2.91
N TYR A 127 0.49 14.71 2.24
CA TYR A 127 0.59 16.15 2.07
C TYR A 127 0.68 16.48 0.58
N ASP A 128 0.06 17.58 0.17
CA ASP A 128 0.20 18.12 -1.17
C ASP A 128 1.51 18.91 -1.35
N ALA A 129 1.70 19.51 -2.53
CA ALA A 129 2.88 20.29 -2.88
C ALA A 129 3.14 21.52 -1.97
N ASN A 130 2.11 21.99 -1.25
CA ASN A 130 2.17 23.13 -0.35
C ASN A 130 2.23 22.70 1.14
N ASP A 131 2.60 21.45 1.40
CA ASP A 131 2.62 20.85 2.74
C ASP A 131 1.25 20.85 3.46
N LYS A 132 0.15 20.94 2.71
CA LYS A 132 -1.18 20.81 3.28
C LYS A 132 -1.57 19.33 3.33
N GLU A 133 -1.96 18.86 4.51
CA GLU A 133 -2.49 17.50 4.69
C GLU A 133 -3.72 17.29 3.80
N ASN A 134 -3.67 16.28 2.94
CA ASN A 134 -4.74 15.93 2.01
C ASN A 134 -5.29 14.51 2.22
N SER A 135 -4.62 13.70 3.04
CA SER A 135 -5.03 12.34 3.35
C SER A 135 -4.52 11.91 4.71
N TRP A 136 -5.33 11.13 5.41
CA TRP A 136 -4.98 10.50 6.67
C TRP A 136 -5.74 9.19 6.79
N LEU A 137 -5.04 8.11 7.03
CA LEU A 137 -5.58 6.76 7.12
C LEU A 137 -4.85 5.98 8.21
N GLN A 138 -5.57 5.21 9.02
CA GLN A 138 -4.96 4.29 9.98
C GLN A 138 -5.55 2.90 9.82
N ASN A 139 -4.71 1.90 9.61
CA ASN A 139 -5.14 0.50 9.69
C ASN A 139 -4.77 -0.06 11.06
N ARG A 140 -5.67 -0.88 11.63
CA ARG A 140 -5.39 -1.75 12.78
C ARG A 140 -5.56 -3.20 12.37
N TYR A 141 -4.66 -4.05 12.84
CA TYR A 141 -4.56 -5.44 12.41
C TYR A 141 -4.72 -6.38 13.61
N GLU A 142 -5.65 -7.31 13.50
CA GLU A 142 -5.84 -8.37 14.47
C GLU A 142 -5.48 -9.73 13.89
N TYR A 143 -5.03 -10.62 14.76
CA TYR A 143 -4.51 -11.94 14.41
C TYR A 143 -5.07 -12.99 15.36
N ASN A 144 -5.28 -14.21 14.85
CA ASN A 144 -5.61 -15.36 15.67
C ASN A 144 -4.36 -15.94 16.40
N SER A 145 -4.58 -16.96 17.24
CA SER A 145 -3.51 -17.66 17.96
C SER A 145 -2.51 -18.39 17.05
N LYS A 146 -2.89 -18.69 15.80
CA LYS A 146 -2.01 -19.23 14.75
C LYS A 146 -1.25 -18.13 13.99
N ARG A 147 -1.32 -16.87 14.46
CA ARG A 147 -0.68 -15.68 13.87
C ARG A 147 -1.17 -15.35 12.45
N GLN A 148 -2.38 -15.77 12.09
CA GLN A 148 -3.02 -15.42 10.82
C GLN A 148 -3.88 -14.17 11.02
N GLN A 149 -3.81 -13.21 10.09
CA GLN A 149 -4.55 -11.95 10.16
C GLN A 149 -6.05 -12.20 10.01
N THR A 150 -6.83 -11.92 11.04
CA THR A 150 -8.30 -12.12 11.07
C THR A 150 -9.08 -10.85 10.81
N GLU A 151 -8.52 -9.68 11.12
CA GLU A 151 -9.20 -8.40 10.90
C GLU A 151 -8.22 -7.32 10.45
N VAL A 152 -8.67 -6.49 9.52
CA VAL A 152 -8.05 -5.19 9.25
C VAL A 152 -9.15 -4.13 9.27
N THR A 153 -9.02 -3.15 10.17
CA THR A 153 -9.97 -2.04 10.23
C THR A 153 -9.27 -0.74 9.88
N LEU A 154 -9.83 -0.04 8.88
CA LEU A 154 -9.39 1.26 8.41
C LEU A 154 -10.16 2.37 9.15
N TYR A 155 -9.44 3.32 9.72
CA TYR A 155 -9.96 4.47 10.43
C TYR A 155 -9.63 5.77 9.71
N ASN A 156 -10.52 6.75 9.85
CA ASN A 156 -10.21 8.13 9.50
C ASN A 156 -9.58 8.87 10.70
N LYS A 157 -9.12 10.11 10.47
CA LYS A 157 -8.44 10.94 11.48
C LYS A 157 -9.26 11.25 12.73
N LYS A 158 -10.60 11.16 12.64
CA LYS A 158 -11.51 11.33 13.77
C LYS A 158 -11.68 10.05 14.59
N GLY A 159 -11.09 8.94 14.16
CA GLY A 159 -11.24 7.63 14.80
C GLY A 159 -12.48 6.85 14.36
N ASN A 160 -13.22 7.32 13.34
CA ASN A 160 -14.36 6.57 12.82
C ASN A 160 -13.86 5.48 11.85
N ARG A 161 -14.49 4.30 11.93
CA ARG A 161 -14.25 3.21 10.98
C ARG A 161 -14.72 3.64 9.59
N ARG A 162 -13.93 3.31 8.57
CA ARG A 162 -14.24 3.47 7.14
C ARG A 162 -14.57 2.14 6.52
N SER A 163 -13.77 1.14 6.85
CA SER A 163 -14.02 -0.24 6.43
C SER A 163 -13.37 -1.22 7.40
N THR A 164 -13.89 -2.45 7.39
CA THR A 164 -13.32 -3.60 8.10
C THR A 164 -13.29 -4.79 7.16
N THR A 165 -12.14 -5.43 7.02
CA THR A 165 -12.00 -6.72 6.35
C THR A 165 -11.85 -7.81 7.39
N LEU A 166 -12.78 -8.77 7.43
CA LEU A 166 -12.74 -9.96 8.27
C LEU A 166 -12.27 -11.16 7.46
N ARG A 167 -11.38 -11.97 8.03
CA ARG A 167 -10.91 -13.23 7.47
C ARG A 167 -11.22 -14.36 8.42
N ILE A 168 -11.97 -15.33 7.92
CA ILE A 168 -12.41 -16.49 8.67
C ILE A 168 -11.68 -17.69 8.08
N TYR A 169 -10.96 -18.41 8.94
CA TYR A 169 -10.21 -19.60 8.58
C TYR A 169 -10.96 -20.84 9.07
N ASN A 170 -10.92 -21.91 8.29
CA ASN A 170 -11.42 -23.21 8.74
C ASN A 170 -10.45 -23.86 9.76
N ASP A 171 -10.84 -25.00 10.33
CA ASP A 171 -10.04 -25.69 11.36
C ASP A 171 -8.65 -26.10 10.87
N LYS A 172 -8.53 -26.38 9.56
CA LYS A 172 -7.25 -26.70 8.89
C LYS A 172 -6.35 -25.47 8.71
N GLY A 173 -6.87 -24.27 8.97
CA GLY A 173 -6.15 -23.00 8.83
C GLY A 173 -6.23 -22.38 7.42
N ASN A 174 -7.06 -22.91 6.52
CA ASN A 174 -7.26 -22.33 5.19
C ASN A 174 -8.28 -21.19 5.27
N LEU A 175 -8.07 -20.14 4.47
CA LEU A 175 -9.05 -19.06 4.35
C LEU A 175 -10.35 -19.64 3.79
N TRP A 176 -11.44 -19.49 4.54
CA TRP A 176 -12.75 -20.01 4.19
C TRP A 176 -13.69 -18.88 3.73
N LYS A 177 -13.57 -17.71 4.34
CA LYS A 177 -14.41 -16.55 4.02
C LYS A 177 -13.67 -15.25 4.27
N GLU A 178 -13.84 -14.31 3.36
CA GLU A 178 -13.43 -12.92 3.56
C GLU A 178 -14.63 -12.00 3.42
N VAL A 179 -14.78 -11.06 4.34
CA VAL A 179 -15.91 -10.13 4.40
C VAL A 179 -15.39 -8.70 4.49
N MET A 180 -15.74 -7.86 3.53
CA MET A 180 -15.54 -6.42 3.58
C MET A 180 -16.82 -5.75 4.07
N ILE A 181 -16.68 -4.89 5.07
CA ILE A 181 -17.76 -4.05 5.60
C ILE A 181 -17.34 -2.61 5.39
N GLU A 182 -18.18 -1.81 4.74
CA GLU A 182 -17.96 -0.37 4.58
C GLU A 182 -18.90 0.40 5.51
N TYR A 183 -18.39 1.46 6.14
CA TYR A 183 -19.13 2.27 7.09
C TYR A 183 -19.42 3.66 6.54
N ASP A 184 -20.59 4.19 6.90
CA ASP A 184 -20.95 5.59 6.66
C ASP A 184 -20.21 6.54 7.62
N VAL A 185 -20.45 7.84 7.47
CA VAL A 185 -19.81 8.87 8.30
C VAL A 185 -20.17 8.79 9.79
N ASN A 186 -21.28 8.13 10.12
CA ASN A 186 -21.79 7.92 11.48
C ASN A 186 -21.34 6.58 12.07
N GLY A 187 -20.56 5.78 11.31
CA GLY A 187 -20.09 4.47 11.73
C GLY A 187 -21.12 3.35 11.57
N ARG A 188 -22.21 3.57 10.83
CA ARG A 188 -23.17 2.52 10.49
C ARG A 188 -22.71 1.75 9.27
N GLU A 189 -22.99 0.46 9.24
CA GLU A 189 -22.73 -0.36 8.05
C GLU A 189 -23.54 0.18 6.87
N LYS A 190 -22.82 0.55 5.81
CA LYS A 190 -23.37 1.04 4.55
C LYS A 190 -23.46 -0.09 3.52
N ASN A 191 -22.44 -0.93 3.49
CA ASN A 191 -22.30 -2.00 2.52
C ASN A 191 -21.53 -3.16 3.13
N ARG A 192 -21.83 -4.35 2.64
CA ARG A 192 -21.14 -5.58 2.98
C ARG A 192 -21.01 -6.40 1.72
N SER A 193 -19.79 -6.85 1.47
CA SER A 193 -19.49 -7.78 0.39
C SER A 193 -18.45 -8.79 0.84
N GLY A 194 -18.28 -9.85 0.08
CA GLY A 194 -17.27 -10.84 0.42
C GLY A 194 -17.13 -11.98 -0.57
N LEU A 195 -16.17 -12.83 -0.25
CA LEU A 195 -15.84 -14.03 -1.01
C LEU A 195 -15.87 -15.24 -0.08
N GLU A 196 -16.36 -16.36 -0.60
CA GLU A 196 -16.28 -17.66 0.04
C GLU A 196 -15.34 -18.56 -0.75
N PHE A 197 -14.56 -19.36 -0.02
CA PHE A 197 -13.50 -20.18 -0.58
C PHE A 197 -13.72 -21.65 -0.23
N SER A 198 -13.45 -22.52 -1.20
CA SER A 198 -13.35 -23.96 -0.97
C SER A 198 -12.13 -24.31 -0.11
N ASP A 199 -12.08 -25.55 0.39
CA ASP A 199 -10.92 -26.10 1.10
C ASP A 199 -9.60 -26.02 0.32
N ARG A 200 -9.66 -25.90 -1.02
CA ARG A 200 -8.48 -25.77 -1.92
C ARG A 200 -8.17 -24.31 -2.28
N GLY A 201 -8.87 -23.33 -1.71
CA GLY A 201 -8.66 -21.91 -1.93
C GLY A 201 -9.31 -21.34 -3.19
N ALA A 202 -10.08 -22.13 -3.95
CA ALA A 202 -10.86 -21.62 -5.07
C ALA A 202 -12.08 -20.82 -4.56
N ILE A 203 -12.40 -19.70 -5.20
CA ILE A 203 -13.62 -18.93 -4.93
C ILE A 203 -14.83 -19.78 -5.32
N VAL A 204 -15.78 -19.93 -4.41
CA VAL A 204 -17.02 -20.71 -4.59
C VAL A 204 -18.28 -19.87 -4.41
N GLY A 205 -18.15 -18.65 -3.89
CA GLY A 205 -19.29 -17.77 -3.67
C GLY A 205 -18.85 -16.32 -3.50
N GLU A 206 -19.78 -15.43 -3.79
CA GLU A 206 -19.64 -13.98 -3.69
C GLU A 206 -20.97 -13.42 -3.18
N PHE A 207 -20.91 -12.35 -2.39
CA PHE A 207 -22.09 -11.66 -1.87
C PHE A 207 -21.80 -10.19 -1.63
#